data_AF-A0A4P5VMM4-F1
#
_entry.id   AF-A0A4P5VMM4-F1
#
_cell.length_a   1.000
_cell.length_b   1.000
_cell.length_c   1.000
_cell.angle_alpha   90.00
_cell.angle_beta   90.00
_cell.angle_gamma   90.00
#
_symmetry.space_group_name_H-M   'P 1'
#
loop_
_entity.id
_entity.type
_entity.pdbx_description
1 polymer ?
#
loop_
_entity_poly.entity_id
_entity_poly.type
_entity_poly.pdbx_seq_one_letter_code
_entity_poly.pdbx_strand_id
1 'polypeptide(L)' 'MHSSAYQPTQDAAPLEVAADPATLSTDELLLKLRQDRLWLLRQIDAGRWPQWRLDLAALERELGLLLDQAAERTGTV' A
#
# COMPACT_ATOMS: atom_id res chain seq x y z
N MET A 1 39.34 -5.82 -6.50
CA MET A 1 38.88 -7.14 -6.99
C MET A 1 37.87 -7.65 -5.97
N HIS A 2 36.57 -7.84 -6.21
CA HIS A 2 35.71 -7.76 -7.40
C HIS A 2 34.46 -6.94 -7.07
N SER A 3 34.01 -6.12 -8.02
CA SER A 3 32.66 -5.58 -8.06
C SER A 3 31.66 -6.73 -8.26
N SER A 4 30.59 -6.77 -7.46
CA SER A 4 29.41 -7.58 -7.78
C SER A 4 28.26 -6.63 -8.06
N ALA A 5 27.93 -6.51 -9.35
CA ALA A 5 26.79 -5.75 -9.83
C ALA A 5 25.52 -6.47 -9.40
N TYR A 6 24.65 -5.80 -8.64
CA TYR A 6 23.29 -6.26 -8.45
C TYR A 6 22.56 -6.07 -9.78
N GLN A 7 22.31 -7.18 -10.47
CA GLN A 7 21.56 -7.21 -11.71
C GLN A 7 20.12 -7.63 -11.35
N PRO A 8 19.15 -6.70 -11.32
CA PRO A 8 17.78 -7.07 -11.02
C PRO A 8 17.24 -7.94 -12.17
N THR A 9 16.76 -9.12 -11.80
CA THR A 9 16.13 -10.09 -12.70
C THR A 9 14.91 -9.46 -13.38
N GLN A 10 14.96 -9.48 -14.71
CA GLN A 10 14.04 -8.85 -15.65
C GLN A 10 12.77 -9.70 -15.87
N ASP A 11 12.12 -10.11 -14.78
CA ASP A 11 10.91 -10.96 -14.78
C ASP A 11 9.76 -10.37 -13.94
N ALA A 12 9.82 -9.06 -13.67
CA ALA A 12 8.65 -8.36 -13.14
C ALA A 12 7.66 -8.17 -14.29
N ALA A 13 6.54 -8.90 -14.20
CA ALA A 13 5.33 -8.68 -14.97
C ALA A 13 5.02 -7.18 -15.14
N PRO A 14 4.37 -6.76 -16.25
CA PRO A 14 4.33 -5.37 -16.67
C PRO A 14 3.88 -4.51 -15.51
N LEU A 15 4.66 -3.47 -15.22
CA LEU A 15 4.25 -2.39 -14.35
C LEU A 15 2.93 -1.88 -14.92
N GLU A 16 1.81 -2.37 -14.38
CA GLU A 16 0.54 -1.68 -14.51
C GLU A 16 0.87 -0.24 -14.11
N VAL A 17 0.74 0.66 -15.07
CA VAL A 17 0.95 2.08 -14.86
C VAL A 17 -0.10 2.47 -13.82
N ALA A 18 0.27 2.36 -12.55
CA ALA A 18 -0.55 2.82 -11.45
C ALA A 18 -0.79 4.28 -11.76
N ALA A 19 -2.04 4.60 -12.12
CA ALA A 19 -2.45 5.94 -12.47
C ALA A 19 -1.85 6.91 -11.45
N ASP A 20 -1.21 7.97 -11.94
CA ASP A 20 -0.50 8.91 -11.11
C ASP A 20 -1.48 9.42 -10.03
N PRO A 21 -1.25 9.16 -8.73
CA PRO A 21 -2.25 9.43 -7.70
C PRO A 21 -2.63 10.91 -7.62
N ALA A 22 -1.79 11.79 -8.18
CA ALA A 22 -2.05 13.22 -8.36
C ALA A 22 -3.22 13.55 -9.31
N THR A 23 -3.70 12.57 -10.10
CA THR A 23 -4.83 12.74 -11.03
C THR A 23 -6.15 12.17 -10.51
N LEU A 24 -6.12 11.42 -9.41
CA LEU A 24 -7.31 10.80 -8.83
C LEU A 24 -8.15 11.85 -8.09
N SER A 25 -9.47 11.74 -8.21
CA SER A 25 -10.37 12.44 -7.30
C SER A 25 -10.17 11.95 -5.86
N THR A 26 -10.59 12.76 -4.89
CA THR A 26 -10.48 12.39 -3.47
C THR A 26 -11.19 11.07 -3.18
N ASP A 27 -12.38 10.83 -3.74
CA ASP A 27 -13.11 9.57 -3.55
C ASP A 27 -12.38 8.37 -4.15
N GLU A 28 -11.81 8.51 -5.35
CA GLU A 28 -11.00 7.46 -5.98
C GLU A 28 -9.73 7.15 -5.17
N LEU A 29 -9.08 8.19 -4.65
CA LEU A 29 -7.90 8.02 -3.79
C LEU A 29 -8.26 7.29 -2.49
N LEU A 30 -9.37 7.66 -1.84
CA LEU A 30 -9.85 6.99 -0.64
C LEU A 30 -10.20 5.52 -0.91
N LEU A 31 -10.87 5.23 -2.03
CA LEU A 31 -11.17 3.87 -2.44
C LEU A 31 -9.91 3.04 -2.66
N LYS A 32 -8.91 3.60 -3.35
CA LYS A 32 -7.64 2.92 -3.61
C LYS A 32 -6.88 2.63 -2.32
N LEU A 33 -6.77 3.62 -1.42
CA LEU A 33 -6.10 3.44 -0.13
C LEU A 33 -6.80 2.39 0.74
N ARG A 34 -8.14 2.30 0.71
CA ARG A 34 -8.89 1.22 1.39
C ARG A 34 -8.53 -0.16 0.83
N GLN A 35 -8.43 -0.28 -0.50
CA GLN A 35 -8.01 -1.52 -1.15
C GLN A 35 -6.57 -1.91 -0.83
N ASP A 36 -5.66 -0.94 -0.87
CA ASP A 36 -4.25 -1.14 -0.54
C ASP A 36 -4.09 -1.56 0.94
N ARG A 37 -4.87 -0.97 1.86
CA ARG A 37 -4.94 -1.38 3.27
C ARG A 37 -5.38 -2.84 3.44
N LEU A 38 -6.45 -3.26 2.75
CA LEU A 38 -6.91 -4.65 2.79
C LEU A 38 -5.90 -5.62 2.16
N TRP A 39 -5.17 -5.19 1.14
CA TRP A 39 -4.07 -5.96 0.58
C TRP A 39 -2.95 -6.13 1.61
N LEU A 40 -2.51 -5.05 2.25
CA LEU A 40 -1.46 -5.07 3.26
C LEU A 40 -1.80 -6.02 4.42
N LEU A 41 -3.02 -5.92 4.96
CA LEU A 41 -3.48 -6.80 6.04
C LEU A 41 -3.41 -8.29 5.63
N ARG A 42 -3.88 -8.64 4.43
CA ARG A 42 -3.79 -10.01 3.91
C ARG A 42 -2.36 -10.51 3.78
N GLN A 43 -1.42 -9.64 3.39
CA GLN A 43 0.00 -10.04 3.31
C GLN A 43 0.62 -10.26 4.68
N ILE A 44 0.27 -9.41 5.65
CA ILE A 44 0.69 -9.56 7.05
C ILE A 44 0.17 -10.88 7.63
N ASP A 45 -1.09 -11.21 7.37
CA ASP A 45 -1.71 -12.47 7.82
C ASP A 45 -1.14 -13.70 7.12
N ALA A 46 -0.70 -13.57 5.87
CA ALA A 46 0.03 -14.61 5.15
C ALA A 46 1.48 -14.82 5.65
N GLY A 47 1.93 -14.06 6.66
CA GLY A 47 3.26 -14.18 7.24
C GLY A 47 4.37 -13.52 6.42
N ARG A 48 4.03 -12.61 5.48
CA ARG A 48 5.04 -11.82 4.77
C ARG A 48 5.70 -10.82 5.72
N TRP A 49 6.98 -10.54 5.48
CA TRP A 49 7.78 -9.57 6.23
C TRP A 49 7.76 -9.78 7.76
N PRO A 50 8.15 -10.97 8.25
CA PRO A 50 8.07 -11.29 9.67
C PRO A 50 8.83 -10.29 10.55
N GLN A 51 9.97 -9.77 10.08
CA GLN A 51 10.76 -8.76 10.80
C GLN A 51 10.08 -7.39 10.94
N TRP A 52 9.07 -7.08 10.12
CA TRP A 52 8.34 -5.80 10.14
C TRP A 52 6.87 -5.97 10.50
N ARG A 53 6.44 -7.17 10.92
CA ARG A 53 5.02 -7.49 11.13
C ARG A 53 4.34 -6.51 12.09
N LEU A 54 5.00 -6.16 13.20
CA LEU A 54 4.44 -5.24 14.20
C LEU A 54 4.36 -3.81 13.66
N ASP A 55 5.42 -3.33 13.01
CA ASP A 55 5.46 -1.99 12.44
C ASP A 55 4.43 -1.83 11.32
N LEU A 56 4.31 -2.82 10.43
CA LEU A 56 3.33 -2.83 9.35
C LEU A 56 1.89 -2.92 9.89
N ALA A 57 1.66 -3.67 10.97
CA ALA A 57 0.35 -3.72 11.62
C ALA A 57 -0.01 -2.38 12.29
N ALA A 58 0.97 -1.68 12.87
CA ALA A 58 0.76 -0.33 13.41
C ALA A 58 0.41 0.66 12.29
N LEU A 59 1.16 0.64 11.18
CA LEU A 59 0.88 1.47 10.01
C LEU A 59 -0.50 1.18 9.39
N GLU A 60 -0.89 -0.10 9.28
CA GLU A 60 -2.22 -0.50 8.80
C GLU A 60 -3.36 0.06 9.67
N ARG A 61 -3.15 0.09 10.99
CA ARG A 61 -4.09 0.66 11.96
C ARG A 61 -4.20 2.18 11.84
N GLU A 62 -3.06 2.87 11.79
CA GLU A 62 -3.00 4.32 11.61
C GLU A 62 -3.67 4.75 10.30
N LEU A 63 -3.41 4.01 9.20
CA LEU A 63 -4.06 4.24 7.92
C LEU A 63 -5.58 4.05 8.01
N GLY A 64 -6.06 3.07 8.78
CA GLY A 64 -7.49 2.88 9.03
C GLY A 64 -8.13 4.12 9.67
N LEU A 65 -7.54 4.61 10.76
CA LEU A 65 -8.03 5.81 11.45
C LEU A 65 -8.03 7.04 10.56
N LEU A 66 -7.02 7.20 9.70
CA LEU A 66 -6.96 8.31 8.75
C LEU A 66 -8.06 8.24 7.69
N LEU A 67 -8.32 7.04 7.16
CA LEU A 67 -9.37 6.82 6.16
C LEU A 67 -10.76 7.03 6.73
N ASP A 68 -11.01 6.63 7.98
CA ASP A 68 -12.28 6.88 8.67
C ASP A 68 -12.51 8.38 8.84
N GLN A 69 -11.50 9.13 9.33
CA GLN A 69 -11.58 10.59 9.45
C GLN A 69 -11.77 11.28 8.10
N ALA A 70 -11.15 10.79 7.03
CA ALA A 70 -11.31 11.36 5.71
C ALA A 70 -12.72 11.11 5.15
N ALA A 71 -13.30 9.93 5.40
CA ALA A 71 -14.67 9.59 5.03
C ALA A 71 -15.69 10.53 5.69
N GLU A 72 -15.52 10.80 6.98
CA GLU A 72 -16.36 11.75 7.73
C GLU A 72 -16.32 13.16 7.13
N ARG A 73 -15.14 13.62 6.70
CA ARG A 73 -14.95 14.97 6.14
C ARG A 73 -15.45 15.12 4.71
N THR A 74 -15.42 14.04 3.94
CA THR A 74 -15.86 14.02 2.54
C THR A 74 -17.35 13.70 2.40
N GLY A 75 -18.01 13.25 3.47
CA GLY A 75 -19.42 12.85 3.45
C GLY A 75 -19.63 11.48 2.79
N THR A 76 -18.54 10.77 2.49
CA THR A 76 -18.52 9.45 1.85
C THR A 76 -18.64 8.37 2.94
N VAL A 77 -19.83 8.24 3.54
CA VAL A 77 -20.17 7.22 4.55
C VAL A 77 -20.63 5.93 3.89
#